data_AF-A0A378A2P5-F1
#
_entry.id   AF-A0A378A2P5-F1
#
_cell.length_a   1.000
_cell.length_b   1.000
_cell.length_c   1.000
_cell.angle_alpha   90.00
_cell.angle_beta   90.00
_cell.angle_gamma   90.00
#
_symmetry.space_group_name_H-M   'P 1'
#
loop_
_entity.id
_entity.type
_entity.pdbx_description
1 polymer ?
#
loop_
_entity_poly.entity_id
_entity_poly.type
_entity_poly.pdbx_seq_one_letter_code
_entity_poly.pdbx_strand_id
1 'polypeptide(L)'
;MSEMEQQPICKIALGIEYDGSKYYGWQRQNEVRSVQEKLEKALSQVANEPITVFCAGRTDAGVHGTGQVVHFETRAQRKDAAWTLGVNANLPGDIAVRWVKHVPADFHARFSATARRYRYVIYNHRLRPAVLSHGVTHFHQPLDAERMQRAAQCLLERMTLPRFARYSASRVPVAQRDAY
;
A
#
# COMPACT_ATOMS: atom_id res chain seq x y z
N MET A 1 8.00 7.02 -39.38
CA MET A 1 7.42 7.51 -38.11
C MET A 1 6.38 6.48 -37.70
N SER A 2 6.70 5.68 -36.68
CA SER A 2 6.04 4.39 -36.38
C SER A 2 4.65 4.56 -35.75
N GLU A 3 3.75 3.62 -36.07
CA GLU A 3 2.36 3.45 -35.58
C GLU A 3 2.16 3.48 -34.03
N MET A 4 3.22 3.59 -33.23
CA MET A 4 3.19 3.62 -31.77
C MET A 4 2.71 4.95 -31.15
N GLU A 5 2.59 6.03 -31.94
CA GLU A 5 2.21 7.36 -31.41
C GLU A 5 0.70 7.62 -31.30
N GLN A 6 -0.17 6.67 -31.71
CA GLN A 6 -1.62 6.89 -31.79
C GLN A 6 -2.49 6.02 -30.86
N GLN A 7 -1.91 5.21 -29.97
CA GLN A 7 -2.72 4.40 -29.06
C GLN A 7 -3.24 5.23 -27.87
N PRO A 8 -4.55 5.17 -27.56
CA PRO A 8 -5.12 5.92 -26.44
C PRO A 8 -4.54 5.43 -25.11
N ILE A 9 -4.15 6.37 -24.25
CA ILE A 9 -3.66 6.08 -22.91
C ILE A 9 -4.84 5.62 -22.06
N CYS A 10 -4.72 4.43 -21.46
CA CYS A 10 -5.68 3.95 -20.47
C CYS A 10 -5.12 4.10 -19.05
N LYS A 11 -6.01 4.44 -18.11
CA LYS A 11 -5.68 4.50 -16.68
C LYS A 11 -6.28 3.30 -15.96
N ILE A 12 -5.45 2.61 -15.20
CA ILE A 12 -5.81 1.36 -14.53
C ILE A 12 -5.48 1.49 -13.04
N ALA A 13 -6.42 1.06 -12.20
CA ALA A 13 -6.21 0.90 -10.77
C ALA A 13 -6.05 -0.58 -10.42
N LEU A 14 -5.15 -0.87 -9.47
CA LEU A 14 -4.93 -2.21 -8.93
C LEU A 14 -5.06 -2.21 -7.41
N GLY A 15 -5.60 -3.30 -6.88
CA GLY A 15 -5.49 -3.65 -5.46
C GLY A 15 -4.27 -4.53 -5.24
N ILE A 16 -3.39 -4.11 -4.33
CA ILE A 16 -2.11 -4.76 -4.05
C ILE A 16 -2.10 -5.24 -2.60
N GLU A 17 -1.67 -6.49 -2.44
CA GLU A 17 -1.35 -7.15 -1.17
C GLU A 17 0.15 -7.44 -1.14
N TYR A 18 0.78 -7.28 0.01
CA TYR A 18 2.20 -7.59 0.20
C TYR A 18 2.58 -7.85 1.66
N ASP A 19 3.53 -8.78 1.83
CA ASP A 19 4.31 -8.94 3.04
C ASP A 19 5.51 -7.97 2.99
N GLY A 20 5.49 -6.98 3.88
CA GLY A 20 6.49 -5.90 3.92
C GLY A 20 7.82 -6.31 4.56
N SER A 21 7.93 -7.49 5.16
CA SER A 21 9.05 -7.90 6.02
C SER A 21 10.41 -7.89 5.34
N LYS A 22 10.44 -8.09 4.01
CA LYS A 22 11.67 -8.13 3.20
C LYS A 22 11.94 -6.82 2.42
N TYR A 23 11.17 -5.78 2.69
CA TYR A 23 11.20 -4.52 1.95
C TYR A 23 11.50 -3.34 2.87
N TYR A 24 12.25 -2.37 2.34
CA TYR A 24 12.55 -1.10 3.01
C TYR A 24 11.43 -0.07 2.76
N GLY A 25 10.19 -0.56 2.73
CA GLY A 25 8.98 0.21 2.55
C GLY A 25 8.44 0.16 1.13
N TRP A 26 7.38 0.96 0.91
CA TRP A 26 6.71 1.04 -0.38
C TRP A 26 7.57 1.74 -1.43
N GLN A 27 8.06 2.94 -1.11
CA GLN A 27 8.62 3.90 -2.07
C GLN A 27 9.93 3.39 -2.67
N ARG A 28 10.05 3.48 -4.00
CA ARG A 28 11.30 3.19 -4.71
C ARG A 28 12.42 4.11 -4.26
N GLN A 29 13.56 3.51 -3.93
CA GLN A 29 14.82 4.14 -3.55
C GLN A 29 15.96 3.47 -4.33
N ASN A 30 17.10 4.15 -4.50
CA ASN A 30 18.17 3.67 -5.38
C ASN A 30 18.89 2.42 -4.84
N GLU A 31 18.98 2.27 -3.52
CA GLU A 31 19.91 1.33 -2.88
C GLU A 31 19.21 0.16 -2.19
N VAL A 32 17.88 0.22 -2.01
CA VAL A 32 17.13 -0.72 -1.18
C VAL A 32 15.91 -1.27 -1.89
N ARG A 33 15.60 -2.55 -1.62
CA ARG A 33 14.43 -3.23 -2.18
C ARG A 33 13.14 -2.57 -1.70
N SER A 34 12.25 -2.26 -2.64
CA SER A 34 10.95 -1.65 -2.37
C SER A 34 9.82 -2.38 -3.09
N VAL A 35 8.61 -2.28 -2.54
CA VAL A 35 7.41 -2.88 -3.16
C VAL A 35 7.10 -2.20 -4.50
N GLN A 36 7.23 -0.86 -4.56
CA GLN A 36 7.00 -0.09 -5.79
C GLN A 36 7.88 -0.57 -6.94
N GLU A 37 9.18 -0.75 -6.71
CA GLU A 37 10.12 -1.18 -7.75
C GLU A 37 9.75 -2.56 -8.32
N LYS A 38 9.38 -3.52 -7.46
CA LYS A 38 8.98 -4.86 -7.89
C LYS A 38 7.70 -4.82 -8.71
N LEU A 39 6.73 -4.03 -8.28
CA LEU A 39 5.47 -3.86 -8.99
C LEU A 39 5.67 -3.17 -10.35
N GLU A 40 6.46 -2.10 -10.41
CA GLU A 40 6.78 -1.41 -11.66
C GLU A 40 7.50 -2.33 -12.65
N LYS A 41 8.47 -3.13 -12.19
CA LYS A 41 9.16 -4.11 -13.05
C LYS A 41 8.20 -5.16 -13.63
N ALA A 42 7.32 -5.72 -12.79
CA ALA A 42 6.33 -6.71 -13.24
C ALA A 42 5.32 -6.10 -14.22
N LEU A 43 4.82 -4.89 -13.94
CA LEU A 43 3.92 -4.16 -14.82
C LEU A 43 4.57 -3.81 -16.15
N SER A 44 5.84 -3.37 -16.13
CA SER A 44 6.58 -3.07 -17.35
C SER A 44 6.80 -4.29 -18.23
N GLN A 45 7.07 -5.45 -17.62
CA GLN A 45 7.19 -6.70 -18.38
C GLN A 45 5.88 -7.06 -19.07
N VAL A 46 4.75 -6.93 -18.36
CA VAL A 46 3.43 -7.18 -18.96
C VAL A 46 3.14 -6.12 -20.02
N ALA A 47 3.26 -4.83 -19.73
CA ALA A 47 2.93 -3.75 -20.63
C ALA A 47 3.85 -3.67 -21.87
N ASN A 48 5.06 -4.22 -21.78
CA ASN A 48 6.14 -4.02 -22.75
C ASN A 48 6.53 -2.53 -22.94
N GLU A 49 6.42 -1.76 -21.85
CA GLU A 49 6.84 -0.36 -21.77
C GLU A 49 7.18 0.01 -20.32
N PRO A 50 7.96 1.08 -20.06
CA PRO A 50 8.22 1.55 -18.71
C PRO A 50 6.93 2.02 -18.02
N ILE A 51 6.62 1.45 -16.85
CA ILE A 51 5.44 1.78 -16.05
C ILE A 51 5.89 2.45 -14.76
N THR A 52 5.23 3.55 -14.41
CA THR A 52 5.35 4.21 -13.11
C THR A 52 4.02 4.11 -12.39
N VAL A 53 4.03 3.74 -11.11
CA VAL A 53 2.81 3.60 -10.30
C VAL A 53 2.70 4.70 -9.26
N PHE A 54 1.47 5.10 -8.96
CA PHE A 54 1.12 6.02 -7.89
C PHE A 54 0.23 5.32 -6.87
N CYS A 55 0.65 5.28 -5.61
CA CYS A 55 -0.08 4.61 -4.52
C CYS A 55 -1.04 5.53 -3.77
N ALA A 56 -1.99 4.92 -3.06
CA ALA A 56 -2.93 5.61 -2.16
C ALA A 56 -2.24 6.12 -0.88
N GLY A 57 -1.26 5.38 -0.35
CA GLY A 57 -0.45 5.79 0.80
C GLY A 57 0.89 5.05 0.84
N ARG A 58 1.95 5.75 1.22
CA ARG A 58 3.26 5.13 1.44
C ARG A 58 3.26 4.35 2.74
N THR A 59 3.93 3.20 2.75
CA THR A 59 4.20 2.43 3.96
C THR A 59 5.70 2.39 4.26
N ASP A 60 6.04 2.39 5.54
CA ASP A 60 7.42 2.30 6.03
C ASP A 60 7.98 0.88 5.88
N ALA A 61 9.29 0.72 6.13
CA ALA A 61 9.97 -0.58 6.12
C ALA A 61 9.31 -1.58 7.07
N GLY A 62 9.13 -2.83 6.60
CA GLY A 62 8.49 -3.89 7.37
C GLY A 62 6.96 -3.82 7.47
N VAL A 63 6.31 -2.75 7.00
CA VAL A 63 4.85 -2.60 7.06
C VAL A 63 4.18 -3.36 5.93
N HIS A 64 3.17 -4.17 6.27
CA HIS A 64 2.37 -4.97 5.34
C HIS A 64 1.22 -4.16 4.72
N GLY A 65 0.68 -4.64 3.60
CA GLY A 65 -0.51 -4.07 2.98
C GLY A 65 -1.44 -5.17 2.47
N THR A 66 -2.75 -5.06 2.72
CA THR A 66 -3.77 -5.98 2.18
C THR A 66 -4.76 -5.30 1.24
N GLY A 67 -4.77 -3.97 1.23
CA GLY A 67 -5.70 -3.15 0.44
C GLY A 67 -5.03 -1.89 -0.09
N GLN A 68 -3.73 -1.97 -0.40
CA GLN A 68 -3.02 -0.87 -1.02
C GLN A 68 -3.59 -0.67 -2.42
N VAL A 69 -3.99 0.55 -2.76
CA VAL A 69 -4.47 0.87 -4.09
C VAL A 69 -3.39 1.63 -4.84
N VAL A 70 -3.13 1.22 -6.08
CA VAL A 70 -2.27 1.97 -7.00
C VAL A 70 -3.04 2.33 -8.26
N HIS A 71 -2.55 3.32 -8.99
CA HIS A 71 -2.89 3.48 -10.40
C HIS A 71 -1.64 3.72 -11.24
N PHE A 72 -1.77 3.43 -12.52
CA PHE A 72 -0.78 3.72 -13.56
C PHE A 72 -1.48 4.00 -14.88
N GLU A 73 -0.72 4.57 -15.80
CA GLU A 73 -1.14 4.84 -17.18
C GLU A 73 -0.32 3.97 -18.12
N THR A 74 -0.97 3.45 -19.17
CA THR A 74 -0.32 2.61 -20.18
C THR A 74 -1.01 2.74 -21.53
N ARG A 75 -0.25 2.58 -22.61
CA ARG A 75 -0.79 2.44 -23.97
C ARG A 75 -1.15 0.99 -24.30
N ALA A 76 -0.63 0.04 -23.52
CA ALA A 76 -0.84 -1.39 -23.74
C ALA A 76 -2.31 -1.79 -23.52
N GLN A 77 -3.01 -2.16 -24.58
CA GLN A 77 -4.34 -2.73 -24.48
C GLN A 77 -4.26 -4.22 -24.17
N ARG A 78 -4.64 -4.59 -22.94
CA ARG A 78 -4.61 -5.98 -22.48
C ARG A 78 -5.90 -6.33 -21.76
N LYS A 79 -6.23 -7.62 -21.74
CA LYS A 79 -7.31 -8.17 -20.90
C LYS A 79 -6.92 -8.08 -19.42
N ASP A 80 -7.92 -8.00 -18.54
CA ASP A 80 -7.74 -8.01 -17.08
C ASP A 80 -6.85 -9.15 -16.55
N ALA A 81 -6.90 -10.32 -17.20
CA ALA A 81 -6.05 -11.46 -16.87
C ALA A 81 -4.55 -11.14 -16.98
N ALA A 82 -4.14 -10.26 -17.89
CA ALA A 82 -2.75 -9.85 -18.02
C ALA A 82 -2.31 -9.00 -16.82
N TRP A 83 -3.17 -8.09 -16.36
CA TRP A 83 -2.91 -7.21 -15.22
C TRP A 83 -3.02 -7.89 -13.87
N THR A 84 -3.64 -9.07 -13.82
CA THR A 84 -3.79 -9.89 -12.61
C THR A 84 -2.84 -11.09 -12.65
N LEU A 85 -3.19 -12.15 -13.38
CA LEU A 85 -2.39 -13.37 -13.51
C LEU A 85 -1.02 -13.10 -14.13
N GLY A 86 -0.96 -12.30 -15.18
CA GLY A 86 0.30 -11.96 -15.86
C GLY A 86 1.25 -11.17 -14.95
N VAL A 87 0.75 -10.18 -14.22
CA VAL A 87 1.57 -9.42 -13.26
C VAL A 87 1.99 -10.30 -12.09
N ASN A 88 1.08 -11.10 -11.52
CA ASN A 88 1.40 -12.01 -10.42
C ASN A 88 2.45 -13.06 -10.80
N ALA A 89 2.44 -13.56 -12.04
CA ALA A 89 3.47 -14.47 -12.53
C ALA A 89 4.88 -13.82 -12.60
N ASN A 90 4.95 -12.50 -12.69
CA ASN A 90 6.20 -11.72 -12.72
C ASN A 90 6.58 -11.13 -11.35
N LEU A 91 5.71 -11.22 -10.35
CA LEU A 91 5.94 -10.74 -9.00
C LEU A 91 6.62 -11.80 -8.12
N PRO A 92 7.42 -11.40 -7.12
CA PRO A 92 7.82 -12.30 -6.06
C PRO A 92 6.60 -12.74 -5.24
N GLY A 93 6.64 -13.93 -4.64
CA GLY A 93 5.50 -14.51 -3.92
C GLY A 93 5.06 -13.77 -2.64
N ASP A 94 5.72 -12.68 -2.28
CA ASP A 94 5.36 -11.77 -1.18
C ASP A 94 4.67 -10.48 -1.65
N ILE A 95 4.33 -10.35 -2.94
CA ILE A 95 3.51 -9.27 -3.50
C ILE A 95 2.49 -9.88 -4.46
N ALA A 96 1.22 -9.47 -4.37
CA ALA A 96 0.16 -9.94 -5.25
C ALA A 96 -0.83 -8.83 -5.62
N VAL A 97 -1.23 -8.83 -6.89
CA VAL A 97 -2.41 -8.13 -7.40
C VAL A 97 -3.66 -8.93 -7.01
N ARG A 98 -4.59 -8.26 -6.34
CA ARG A 98 -5.86 -8.80 -5.85
C ARG A 98 -7.01 -8.53 -6.82
N TRP A 99 -6.99 -7.39 -7.49
CA TRP A 99 -8.01 -6.99 -8.46
C TRP A 99 -7.46 -5.92 -9.40
N VAL A 100 -8.11 -5.76 -10.55
CA VAL A 100 -7.85 -4.72 -11.56
C VAL A 100 -9.14 -3.99 -11.89
N LYS A 101 -9.05 -2.69 -12.18
CA LYS A 101 -10.17 -1.89 -12.65
C LYS A 101 -9.69 -0.77 -13.58
N HIS A 102 -10.32 -0.65 -14.75
CA HIS A 102 -10.19 0.54 -15.59
C HIS A 102 -10.90 1.72 -14.91
N VAL A 103 -10.21 2.85 -14.85
CA VAL A 103 -10.70 4.03 -14.13
C VAL A 103 -10.70 5.27 -15.04
N PRO A 104 -11.57 6.25 -14.75
CA PRO A 104 -11.55 7.54 -15.42
C PRO A 104 -10.19 8.25 -15.37
N ALA A 105 -9.93 9.14 -16.33
CA ALA A 105 -8.65 9.85 -16.45
C ALA A 105 -8.36 10.78 -15.25
N ASP A 106 -9.39 11.26 -14.56
CA ASP A 106 -9.29 12.12 -13.37
C ASP A 106 -9.05 11.34 -12.07
N PHE A 107 -9.11 10.00 -12.10
CA PHE A 107 -8.77 9.19 -10.93
C PHE A 107 -7.29 9.33 -10.57
N HIS A 108 -7.02 9.52 -9.27
CA HIS A 108 -5.67 9.45 -8.72
C HIS A 108 -5.69 8.75 -7.36
N ALA A 109 -5.05 7.57 -7.26
CA ALA A 109 -5.08 6.72 -6.06
C ALA A 109 -4.84 7.45 -4.73
N ARG A 110 -3.92 8.43 -4.70
CA ARG A 110 -3.68 9.28 -3.51
C ARG A 110 -4.74 10.35 -3.24
N PHE A 111 -5.16 11.09 -4.27
CA PHE A 111 -5.95 12.33 -4.09
C PHE A 111 -7.45 12.05 -4.13
N SER A 112 -7.87 11.00 -4.82
CA SER A 112 -9.26 10.51 -4.81
C SER A 112 -9.59 9.71 -3.54
N ALA A 113 -8.59 9.30 -2.75
CA ALA A 113 -8.81 8.56 -1.51
C ALA A 113 -9.20 9.51 -0.36
N THR A 114 -10.39 9.30 0.21
CA THR A 114 -10.94 10.08 1.32
C THR A 114 -10.38 9.64 2.67
N ALA A 115 -10.29 8.32 2.90
CA ALA A 115 -9.78 7.74 4.14
C ALA A 115 -8.76 6.62 3.90
N ARG A 116 -7.94 6.33 4.92
CA ARG A 116 -7.07 5.15 4.99
C ARG A 116 -7.32 4.44 6.31
N ARG A 117 -7.32 3.10 6.30
CA ARG A 117 -7.53 2.27 7.48
C ARG A 117 -6.32 1.39 7.72
N TYR A 118 -5.85 1.38 8.96
CA TYR A 118 -4.74 0.52 9.41
C TYR A 118 -5.25 -0.47 10.46
N ARG A 119 -4.59 -1.64 10.53
CA ARG A 119 -4.81 -2.64 11.58
C ARG A 119 -3.45 -3.06 12.12
N TYR A 120 -3.25 -2.86 13.43
CA TYR A 120 -2.12 -3.41 14.16
C TYR A 120 -2.54 -4.74 14.78
N VAL A 121 -1.71 -5.78 14.61
CA VAL A 121 -1.95 -7.11 15.16
C VAL A 121 -0.91 -7.35 16.25
N ILE A 122 -1.37 -7.43 17.50
CA ILE A 122 -0.51 -7.69 18.66
C ILE A 122 -0.73 -9.14 19.09
N TYR A 123 0.35 -9.91 19.11
CA TYR A 123 0.37 -11.23 19.73
C TYR A 123 0.81 -11.06 21.19
N ASN A 124 -0.15 -11.19 22.11
CA ASN A 124 0.09 -11.02 23.54
C ASN A 124 0.26 -12.36 24.24
N HIS A 125 1.52 -12.73 24.50
CA HIS A 125 1.85 -13.95 25.21
C HIS A 125 3.27 -13.86 25.76
N ARG A 126 3.60 -14.57 26.84
CA ARG A 126 4.96 -14.53 27.42
C ARG A 126 6.05 -14.98 26.45
N LEU A 127 5.76 -16.03 25.68
CA LEU A 127 6.67 -16.62 24.70
C LEU A 127 6.38 -16.10 23.30
N ARG A 128 7.42 -15.88 22.49
CA ARG A 128 7.33 -15.34 21.12
C ARG A 128 6.54 -16.27 20.18
N PRO A 129 5.85 -15.72 19.17
CA PRO A 129 5.21 -16.52 18.13
C PRO A 129 6.25 -17.02 17.12
N ALA A 130 6.01 -18.22 16.57
CA ALA A 130 6.75 -18.74 15.41
C ALA A 130 5.99 -18.50 14.09
N VAL A 131 4.67 -18.64 14.12
CA VAL A 131 3.79 -18.37 12.96
C VAL A 131 3.58 -16.86 12.82
N LEU A 132 3.67 -16.36 11.59
CA LEU A 132 3.55 -14.92 11.26
C LEU A 132 4.46 -14.03 12.12
N SER A 133 5.67 -14.50 12.45
CA SER A 133 6.60 -13.79 13.34
C SER A 133 6.96 -12.37 12.89
N HIS A 134 6.82 -12.07 11.60
CA HIS A 134 7.01 -10.74 11.02
C HIS A 134 5.70 -10.00 10.72
N GLY A 135 4.55 -10.69 10.83
CA GLY A 135 3.21 -10.15 10.59
C GLY A 135 2.49 -9.66 11.85
N VAL A 136 3.06 -9.93 13.03
CA VAL A 136 2.50 -9.53 14.32
C VAL A 136 3.57 -8.89 15.19
N THR A 137 3.15 -7.99 16.08
CA THR A 137 4.01 -7.45 17.13
C THR A 137 3.85 -8.31 18.37
N HIS A 138 4.95 -8.90 18.85
CA HIS A 138 4.96 -9.65 20.11
C HIS A 138 5.02 -8.69 21.30
N PHE A 139 4.09 -8.85 22.25
CA PHE A 139 4.12 -8.17 23.54
C PHE A 139 4.00 -9.20 24.66
N HIS A 140 4.90 -9.15 25.64
CA HIS A 140 5.06 -10.23 26.62
C HIS A 140 4.28 -10.04 27.92
N GLN A 141 3.85 -8.80 28.23
CA GLN A 141 3.05 -8.52 29.43
C GLN A 141 1.56 -8.59 29.12
N PRO A 142 0.72 -9.04 30.06
CA PRO A 142 -0.73 -9.02 29.89
C PRO A 142 -1.23 -7.61 29.54
N LEU A 143 -2.12 -7.53 28.54
CA LEU A 143 -2.75 -6.29 28.09
C LEU A 143 -4.23 -6.38 28.41
N ASP A 144 -4.76 -5.28 28.93
CA ASP A 144 -6.19 -5.10 29.12
C ASP A 144 -6.75 -4.37 27.89
N ALA A 145 -7.32 -5.16 26.96
CA ALA A 145 -7.86 -4.63 25.71
C ALA A 145 -9.03 -3.66 25.93
N GLU A 146 -9.84 -3.86 26.97
CA GLU A 146 -10.96 -2.95 27.27
C GLU A 146 -10.45 -1.62 27.79
N ARG A 147 -9.43 -1.62 28.66
CA ARG A 147 -8.78 -0.40 29.12
C ARG A 147 -8.11 0.35 27.96
N MET A 148 -7.45 -0.36 27.05
CA MET A 148 -6.91 0.23 25.82
C MET A 148 -8.01 0.85 24.95
N GLN A 149 -9.14 0.16 24.79
CA GLN A 149 -10.29 0.65 24.02
C GLN A 149 -10.88 1.93 24.62
N ARG A 150 -11.06 1.98 25.95
CA ARG A 150 -11.51 3.18 26.66
C ARG A 150 -10.55 4.34 26.48
N ALA A 151 -9.24 4.10 26.61
CA ALA A 151 -8.21 5.11 26.40
C ALA A 151 -8.16 5.61 24.95
N ALA A 152 -8.41 4.75 23.97
CA ALA A 152 -8.38 5.11 22.56
C ALA A 152 -9.55 6.02 22.12
N GLN A 153 -10.64 6.11 22.91
CA GLN A 153 -11.78 6.96 22.56
C GLN A 153 -11.41 8.45 22.43
N CYS A 154 -10.45 8.93 23.24
CA CYS A 154 -10.00 10.32 23.14
C CYS A 154 -9.30 10.64 21.81
N LEU A 155 -8.87 9.61 21.05
CA LEU A 155 -8.26 9.77 19.74
C LEU A 155 -9.30 10.05 18.64
N LEU A 156 -10.59 9.81 18.89
CA LEU A 156 -11.67 10.07 17.95
C LEU A 156 -12.11 11.53 17.94
N GLU A 157 -11.80 12.27 19.00
CA GLU A 157 -12.02 13.72 19.06
C GLU A 157 -11.07 14.45 18.11
N ARG A 158 -11.48 15.63 17.64
CA ARG A 158 -10.71 16.43 16.67
C ARG A 158 -9.45 17.00 17.35
N MET A 159 -8.43 16.17 17.47
CA MET A 159 -7.15 16.44 18.11
C MET A 159 -6.07 16.66 17.06
N THR A 160 -5.22 17.67 17.28
CA THR A 160 -3.93 17.73 16.58
C THR A 160 -3.06 16.60 17.11
N LEU A 161 -2.46 15.78 16.24
CA LEU A 161 -1.64 14.61 16.63
C LEU A 161 -0.12 14.85 16.53
N PRO A 162 0.45 16.04 16.85
CA PRO A 162 1.88 16.26 16.66
C PRO A 162 2.73 15.36 17.58
N ARG A 163 2.18 14.94 18.73
CA ARG A 163 2.86 14.03 19.67
C ARG A 163 2.96 12.58 19.16
N PHE A 164 2.18 12.22 18.15
CA PHE A 164 2.18 10.90 17.51
C PHE A 164 2.84 10.90 16.12
N ALA A 165 3.21 12.07 15.61
CA ALA A 165 3.98 12.17 14.38
C ALA A 165 5.47 11.88 14.66
N ARG A 166 6.13 11.17 13.74
CA ARG A 166 7.60 11.21 13.72
C ARG A 166 8.02 12.66 13.43
N TYR A 167 9.01 13.17 14.17
CA TYR A 167 9.51 14.53 13.97
C TYR A 167 9.91 14.72 12.51
N SER A 168 9.21 15.61 11.81
CA SER A 168 9.38 15.90 10.40
C SER A 168 9.21 17.40 10.20
N ALA A 169 10.10 18.03 9.44
CA ALA A 169 10.17 19.49 9.30
C ALA A 169 9.01 20.13 8.48
N SER A 170 7.89 19.44 8.28
CA SER A 170 6.75 19.98 7.54
C SER A 170 5.39 19.64 8.18
N ARG A 171 4.55 20.69 8.27
CA ARG A 171 3.15 20.83 8.73
C ARG A 171 2.54 19.74 9.63
N VAL A 172 1.93 20.21 10.72
CA VAL A 172 1.14 19.42 11.69
C VAL A 172 0.08 18.57 10.95
N PRO A 173 0.08 17.24 11.12
CA PRO A 173 -0.97 16.40 10.55
C PRO A 173 -2.28 16.64 11.31
N VAL A 174 -3.29 17.11 10.58
CA VAL A 174 -4.69 17.16 11.05
C VAL A 174 -5.37 15.89 10.52
N ALA A 175 -5.79 15.00 11.40
CA ALA A 175 -6.68 13.90 11.05
C ALA A 175 -8.12 14.43 11.10
N GLN A 176 -8.84 14.35 9.97
CA GLN A 176 -10.22 14.80 9.88
C GLN A 176 -11.14 13.59 9.70
N ARG A 177 -12.32 13.69 10.32
CA ARG A 177 -13.39 12.70 10.30
C ARG A 177 -13.99 12.58 8.90
N ASP A 178 -14.08 11.36 8.39
CA ASP A 178 -15.14 10.94 7.48
C ASP A 178 -16.03 9.95 8.24
N ALA A 179 -17.28 10.34 8.47
CA ALA A 179 -18.29 9.47 9.05
C ALA A 179 -18.80 8.51 7.95
N TYR A 180 -18.80 7.22 8.25
CA TYR A 180 -19.70 6.25 7.59
C TYR A 180 -20.91 6.05 8.50
#